data_AF-A0A831YR60-F1
#
_entry.id   AF-A0A831YR60-F1
#
_cell.length_a   1.000
_cell.length_b   1.000
_cell.length_c   1.000
_cell.angle_alpha   90.00
_cell.angle_beta   90.00
_cell.angle_gamma   90.00
#
_symmetry.space_group_name_H-M   'P 1'
#
loop_
_entity.id
_entity.type
_entity.pdbx_description
1 polymer ?
#
loop_
_entity_poly.entity_id
_entity_poly.type
_entity_poly.pdbx_seq_one_letter_code
_entity_poly.pdbx_strand_id
1 'polypeptide(L)'
;MNALLNYTALKKALQEKQLQPAYLIYGEETALIDDVTRELVEAFLGTPEKEINYFIRYATETPLQALVPLWGGGSLFSEKKVVEYRDFQAVKSKKLDPLLAYLKQPNPDVLLILQVRDAVLPRFVQKIQSLISVVEISTLDSSALERLILQEAKKKGKTIEPEAVKTFLFYVGNQLQDIRLELVQLFNYYEQQETIRVQDVEDFVRQRPTKTVFDFTRALGEKNKKMAFNYLHQLIERGESPFSILFHIQRTLLLMWKIKGYALDKTYTEREVQ
;
A
#
# COMPACT_ATOMS: atom_id res chain seq x y z
N MET A 1 24.09 -10.71 -9.90
CA MET A 1 23.37 -9.56 -10.47
C MET A 1 22.10 -9.38 -9.65
N ASN A 2 22.09 -8.47 -8.67
CA ASN A 2 20.89 -8.19 -7.90
C ASN A 2 20.12 -7.08 -8.63
N ALA A 3 19.01 -7.45 -9.25
CA ALA A 3 18.16 -6.53 -10.02
C ALA A 3 17.22 -5.75 -9.10
N LEU A 4 16.85 -4.54 -9.52
CA LEU A 4 15.65 -3.86 -9.02
C LEU A 4 14.44 -4.70 -9.46
N LEU A 5 13.73 -5.26 -8.48
CA LEU A 5 12.50 -6.01 -8.69
C LEU A 5 11.33 -5.07 -8.43
N ASN A 6 10.30 -5.12 -9.27
CA ASN A 6 9.01 -4.52 -8.95
C ASN A 6 8.12 -5.58 -8.25
N TYR A 7 7.00 -5.15 -7.66
CA TYR A 7 6.04 -6.03 -6.98
C TYR A 7 5.67 -7.29 -7.80
N THR A 8 5.43 -7.15 -9.10
CA THR A 8 5.07 -8.26 -9.99
C THR A 8 6.22 -9.26 -10.16
N ALA A 9 7.45 -8.77 -10.34
CA ALA A 9 8.64 -9.62 -10.47
C ALA A 9 8.93 -10.36 -9.16
N LEU A 10 8.71 -9.73 -8.00
CA LEU A 10 8.83 -10.39 -6.70
C LEU A 10 7.79 -11.50 -6.53
N LYS A 11 6.53 -11.25 -6.91
CA LYS A 11 5.48 -12.28 -6.87
C LYS A 11 5.80 -13.50 -7.73
N LYS A 12 6.41 -13.29 -8.89
CA LYS A 12 6.90 -14.39 -9.74
C LYS A 12 8.03 -15.17 -9.05
N ALA A 13 9.01 -14.46 -8.47
CA ALA A 13 10.11 -15.11 -7.75
C ALA A 13 9.63 -15.90 -6.53
N LEU A 14 8.61 -15.41 -5.81
CA LEU A 14 7.92 -16.10 -4.73
C LEU A 14 7.29 -17.42 -5.20
N GLN A 15 6.60 -17.41 -6.36
CA GLN A 15 6.00 -18.60 -6.96
C GLN A 15 7.05 -19.63 -7.40
N GLU A 16 8.18 -19.17 -7.93
CA GLU A 16 9.29 -20.02 -8.38
C GLU A 16 10.19 -20.50 -7.23
N LYS A 17 9.88 -20.14 -5.97
CA LYS A 17 10.63 -20.46 -4.75
C LYS A 17 12.10 -20.04 -4.79
N GLN A 18 12.43 -19.02 -5.57
CA GLN A 18 13.79 -18.47 -5.67
C GLN A 18 13.98 -17.30 -4.70
N LEU A 19 13.99 -17.62 -3.41
CA LEU A 19 14.18 -16.62 -2.36
C LEU A 19 15.65 -16.24 -2.20
N GLN A 20 15.89 -14.93 -2.05
CA GLN A 20 17.18 -14.37 -1.69
C GLN A 20 17.26 -14.20 -0.16
N PRO A 21 18.45 -14.26 0.44
CA PRO A 21 18.59 -14.17 1.90
C PRO A 21 18.36 -12.74 2.44
N ALA A 22 18.33 -11.72 1.59
CA ALA A 22 18.13 -10.34 2.03
C ALA A 22 17.35 -9.50 1.00
N TYR A 23 16.36 -8.75 1.49
CA TYR A 23 15.53 -7.84 0.70
C TYR A 23 15.51 -6.44 1.32
N LEU A 24 15.54 -5.41 0.47
CA LEU A 24 15.18 -4.03 0.81
C LEU A 24 13.88 -3.70 0.08
N ILE A 25 12.82 -3.43 0.82
CA ILE A 25 11.49 -3.10 0.29
C ILE A 25 11.20 -1.64 0.59
N TYR A 26 10.84 -0.86 -0.41
CA TYR A 26 10.53 0.56 -0.23
C TYR A 26 9.31 1.03 -1.02
N GLY A 27 8.67 2.11 -0.56
CA GLY A 27 7.49 2.69 -1.20
C GLY A 27 6.62 3.51 -0.25
N GLU A 28 5.67 4.25 -0.83
CA GLU A 28 4.69 5.03 -0.06
C GLU A 28 3.49 4.19 0.38
N GLU A 29 3.17 3.13 -0.38
CA GLU A 29 2.02 2.28 -0.10
C GLU A 29 2.37 1.23 0.97
N THR A 30 2.37 1.67 2.22
CA THR A 30 2.76 0.87 3.39
C THR A 30 1.98 -0.44 3.53
N ALA A 31 0.69 -0.45 3.18
CA ALA A 31 -0.13 -1.66 3.23
C ALA A 31 0.39 -2.75 2.28
N LEU A 32 0.85 -2.38 1.09
CA LEU A 32 1.45 -3.32 0.15
C LEU A 32 2.82 -3.80 0.61
N ILE A 33 3.63 -2.93 1.23
CA ILE A 33 4.91 -3.32 1.84
C ILE A 33 4.68 -4.40 2.89
N ASP A 34 3.67 -4.21 3.75
CA ASP A 34 3.33 -5.15 4.81
C ASP A 34 2.82 -6.50 4.26
N ASP A 35 2.00 -6.47 3.21
CA ASP A 35 1.53 -7.71 2.54
C ASP A 35 2.67 -8.50 1.90
N VAL A 36 3.53 -7.83 1.14
CA VAL A 36 4.68 -8.45 0.49
C VAL A 36 5.61 -9.06 1.51
N THR A 37 5.87 -8.34 2.59
CA THR A 37 6.70 -8.81 3.69
C THR A 37 6.10 -10.09 4.27
N ARG A 38 4.78 -10.11 4.51
CA ARG A 38 4.08 -11.30 5.00
C ARG A 38 4.18 -12.49 4.03
N GLU A 39 3.97 -12.26 2.74
CA GLU A 39 4.11 -13.29 1.70
C GLU A 39 5.55 -13.87 1.68
N LEU A 40 6.58 -13.01 1.82
CA LEU A 40 7.99 -13.43 1.94
C LEU A 40 8.27 -14.26 3.20
N VAL A 41 7.78 -13.81 4.36
CA VAL A 41 7.92 -14.53 5.63
C VAL A 41 7.26 -15.90 5.53
N GLU A 42 6.05 -15.98 4.96
CA GLU A 42 5.33 -17.24 4.74
C GLU A 42 6.07 -18.19 3.82
N ALA A 43 6.60 -17.68 2.71
CA ALA A 43 7.35 -18.49 1.77
C ALA A 43 8.67 -19.03 2.37
N PHE A 44 9.29 -18.28 3.30
CA PHE A 44 10.56 -18.66 3.91
C PHE A 44 10.42 -19.61 5.09
N LEU A 45 9.62 -19.25 6.10
CA LEU A 45 9.40 -20.01 7.34
C LEU A 45 8.32 -21.09 7.25
N GLY A 46 7.36 -20.93 6.33
CA GLY A 46 6.11 -21.69 6.40
C GLY A 46 5.18 -21.20 7.52
N THR A 47 4.19 -22.01 7.88
CA THR A 47 3.09 -21.67 8.81
C THR A 47 3.36 -21.96 10.30
N PRO A 48 4.03 -23.07 10.70
CA PRO A 48 4.16 -23.45 12.12
C PRO A 48 5.22 -22.67 12.93
N GLU A 49 6.20 -22.03 12.28
CA GLU A 49 7.41 -21.48 12.93
C GLU A 49 7.38 -19.95 13.11
N LYS A 50 6.29 -19.29 12.66
CA LYS A 50 6.19 -17.81 12.60
C LYS A 50 6.31 -17.11 13.94
N GLU A 51 5.83 -17.70 15.03
CA GLU A 51 5.79 -17.00 16.33
C GLU A 51 7.13 -17.02 17.07
N ILE A 52 8.01 -17.98 16.75
CA ILE A 52 9.25 -18.23 17.51
C ILE A 52 10.47 -17.62 16.79
N ASN A 53 10.48 -17.67 15.45
CA ASN A 53 11.65 -17.33 14.64
C ASN A 53 11.49 -16.05 13.81
N TYR A 54 10.52 -15.19 14.15
CA TYR A 54 10.28 -13.92 13.47
C TYR A 54 10.56 -12.73 14.40
N PHE A 55 11.60 -11.96 14.06
CA PHE A 55 12.07 -10.83 14.85
C PHE A 55 11.80 -9.52 14.12
N ILE A 56 10.91 -8.70 14.66
CA ILE A 56 10.65 -7.34 14.17
C ILE A 56 11.46 -6.34 15.01
N ARG A 57 12.19 -5.44 14.35
CA ARG A 57 12.96 -4.36 14.98
C ARG A 57 12.73 -3.05 14.22
N TYR A 58 12.86 -1.93 14.90
CA TYR A 58 12.67 -0.59 14.32
C TYR A 58 13.98 0.18 14.37
N ALA A 59 14.36 0.81 13.25
CA ALA A 59 15.61 1.56 13.17
C ALA A 59 15.63 2.84 14.01
N THR A 60 14.45 3.32 14.42
CA THR A 60 14.27 4.43 15.36
C THR A 60 14.73 4.07 16.78
N GLU A 61 14.68 2.79 17.15
CA GLU A 61 14.90 2.32 18.52
C GLU A 61 16.13 1.40 18.63
N THR A 62 16.36 0.58 17.61
CA THR A 62 17.38 -0.47 17.61
C THR A 62 18.49 -0.11 16.63
N PRO A 63 19.76 0.04 17.05
CA PRO A 63 20.86 0.23 16.11
C PRO A 63 21.22 -1.07 15.38
N LEU A 64 21.76 -0.97 14.16
CA LEU A 64 22.19 -2.13 13.35
C LEU A 64 23.11 -3.11 14.07
N GLN A 65 24.00 -2.61 14.95
CA GLN A 65 24.90 -3.45 15.74
C GLN A 65 24.15 -4.48 16.62
N ALA A 66 22.96 -4.11 17.11
CA ALA A 66 22.14 -4.99 17.95
C ALA A 66 21.47 -6.12 17.16
N LEU A 67 21.48 -6.06 15.82
CA LEU A 67 20.94 -7.13 14.96
C LEU A 67 21.96 -8.23 14.68
N VAL A 68 23.26 -7.98 14.86
CA VAL A 68 24.34 -8.93 14.58
C VAL A 68 24.12 -10.30 15.24
N PRO A 69 23.68 -10.41 16.50
CA PRO A 69 23.38 -11.71 17.12
C PRO A 69 22.24 -12.47 16.44
N LEU A 70 21.27 -11.77 15.84
CA LEU A 70 20.13 -12.37 15.14
C LEU A 70 20.51 -12.92 13.76
N TRP A 71 21.59 -12.40 13.18
CA TRP A 71 22.14 -12.84 11.89
C TRP A 71 23.03 -14.09 12.01
N GLY A 72 23.46 -14.42 13.23
CA GLY A 72 24.29 -15.59 13.51
C GLY A 72 23.54 -16.91 13.37
N GLY A 73 24.21 -17.90 12.77
CA GLY A 73 23.77 -19.30 12.80
C GLY A 73 24.26 -19.95 14.08
N GLY A 74 23.33 -20.23 15.00
CA GLY A 74 23.67 -20.74 16.33
C GLY A 74 22.63 -21.71 16.86
N SER A 75 22.46 -22.85 16.20
CA SER A 75 21.91 -24.06 16.83
C SER A 75 22.15 -25.28 15.94
N LEU A 76 22.43 -26.43 16.55
CA LEU A 76 22.51 -27.76 15.92
C LEU A 76 21.19 -28.20 15.24
N PHE A 77 20.12 -27.41 15.41
CA PHE A 77 18.78 -27.64 14.84
C PHE A 77 18.31 -26.56 13.84
N SER A 78 19.20 -25.64 13.44
CA SER A 78 18.98 -24.51 12.48
C SER A 78 17.53 -24.30 12.00
N GLU A 79 16.69 -23.80 12.90
CA GLU A 79 15.37 -23.30 12.51
C GLU A 79 15.58 -22.02 11.71
N LYS A 80 14.96 -21.94 10.53
CA LYS A 80 14.99 -20.75 9.69
C LYS A 80 14.52 -19.54 10.49
N LYS A 81 15.10 -18.36 10.28
CA LYS A 81 14.73 -17.12 10.98
C LYS A 81 14.43 -15.98 10.03
N VAL A 82 13.55 -15.09 10.45
CA VAL A 82 13.28 -13.84 9.76
C VAL A 82 13.65 -12.68 10.68
N VAL A 83 14.41 -11.73 10.16
CA VAL A 83 14.70 -10.45 10.81
C VAL A 83 14.11 -9.35 9.92
N GLU A 84 13.02 -8.75 10.37
CA GLU A 84 12.42 -7.57 9.74
C GLU A 84 12.87 -6.31 10.47
N TYR A 85 13.43 -5.37 9.71
CA TYR A 85 13.96 -4.12 10.23
C TYR A 85 13.24 -2.94 9.56
N ARG A 86 12.32 -2.33 10.31
CA ARG A 86 11.41 -1.27 9.87
C ARG A 86 12.02 0.11 9.99
N ASP A 87 11.49 1.03 9.19
CA ASP A 87 11.88 2.44 9.15
C ASP A 87 13.38 2.65 8.89
N PHE A 88 13.95 1.82 8.02
CA PHE A 88 15.37 1.78 7.72
C PHE A 88 15.93 3.15 7.28
N GLN A 89 15.09 4.05 6.76
CA GLN A 89 15.44 5.44 6.48
C GLN A 89 15.96 6.22 7.70
N ALA A 90 15.62 5.82 8.92
CA ALA A 90 16.12 6.42 10.15
C ALA A 90 17.58 6.05 10.48
N VAL A 91 18.19 5.07 9.77
CA VAL A 91 19.57 4.67 10.02
C VAL A 91 20.54 5.80 9.66
N LYS A 92 21.42 6.15 10.59
CA LYS A 92 22.47 7.13 10.36
C LYS A 92 23.54 6.54 9.43
N SER A 93 23.83 7.23 8.33
CA SER A 93 24.71 6.80 7.22
C SER A 93 26.12 6.32 7.59
N LYS A 94 26.63 6.70 8.78
CA LYS A 94 27.94 6.30 9.31
C LYS A 94 27.93 4.96 10.07
N LYS A 95 26.79 4.28 10.23
CA LYS A 95 26.65 3.07 11.04
C LYS A 95 26.21 1.82 10.24
N LEU A 96 26.59 1.75 8.96
CA LEU A 96 26.23 0.64 8.06
C LEU A 96 27.22 -0.53 8.08
N ASP A 97 28.40 -0.36 8.68
CA ASP A 97 29.48 -1.37 8.61
C ASP A 97 29.05 -2.79 9.03
N PRO A 98 28.24 -2.99 10.10
CA PRO A 98 27.75 -4.32 10.45
C PRO A 98 26.88 -4.94 9.37
N LEU A 99 26.01 -4.16 8.74
CA LEU A 99 25.12 -4.61 7.67
C LEU A 99 25.92 -4.93 6.40
N LEU A 100 26.90 -4.09 6.05
CA LEU A 100 27.79 -4.33 4.91
C LEU A 100 28.61 -5.62 5.09
N ALA A 101 29.10 -5.88 6.30
CA ALA A 101 29.80 -7.12 6.62
C ALA A 101 28.89 -8.34 6.44
N TYR A 102 27.66 -8.27 6.95
CA TYR A 102 26.68 -9.36 6.81
C TYR A 102 26.30 -9.62 5.36
N LEU A 103 25.95 -8.59 4.58
CA LEU A 103 25.48 -8.74 3.21
C LEU A 103 26.54 -9.29 2.23
N LYS A 104 27.82 -9.25 2.57
CA LYS A 104 28.88 -9.90 1.77
C LYS A 104 28.81 -11.43 1.84
N GLN A 105 28.33 -11.97 2.96
CA GLN A 105 28.20 -13.41 3.19
C GLN A 105 26.96 -13.67 4.07
N PRO A 106 25.75 -13.48 3.51
CA PRO A 106 24.51 -13.63 4.28
C PRO A 106 24.28 -15.09 4.66
N ASN A 107 23.66 -15.32 5.81
CA ASN A 107 23.29 -16.67 6.24
C ASN A 107 22.05 -17.14 5.46
N PRO A 108 22.10 -18.27 4.73
CA PRO A 108 20.94 -18.77 3.97
C PRO A 108 19.73 -19.14 4.85
N ASP A 109 19.94 -19.43 6.14
CA ASP A 109 18.87 -19.75 7.09
C ASP A 109 18.26 -18.49 7.75
N VAL A 110 18.74 -17.30 7.39
CA VAL A 110 18.22 -16.03 7.90
C VAL A 110 17.74 -15.17 6.74
N LEU A 111 16.45 -14.88 6.71
CA LEU A 111 15.85 -13.90 5.82
C LEU A 111 15.88 -12.51 6.48
N LEU A 112 16.69 -11.61 5.93
CA LEU A 112 16.73 -10.20 6.33
C LEU A 112 15.80 -9.35 5.45
N ILE A 113 14.87 -8.63 6.06
CA ILE A 113 13.96 -7.71 5.35
C ILE A 113 14.18 -6.31 5.91
N LEU A 114 14.68 -5.40 5.08
CA LEU A 114 14.80 -3.98 5.39
C LEU A 114 13.61 -3.24 4.77
N GLN A 115 12.86 -2.48 5.56
CA GLN A 115 11.74 -1.67 5.03
C GLN A 115 12.04 -0.18 5.08
N VAL A 116 11.73 0.51 3.99
CA VAL A 116 11.72 1.97 3.90
C VAL A 116 10.30 2.41 3.54
N ARG A 117 9.62 3.13 4.44
CA ARG A 117 8.25 3.61 4.24
C ARG A 117 8.24 4.99 3.60
N ASP A 118 8.92 5.10 2.47
CA ASP A 118 9.10 6.32 1.67
C ASP A 118 9.32 5.92 0.20
N ALA A 119 8.85 6.74 -0.76
CA ALA A 119 9.17 6.58 -2.17
C ALA A 119 10.68 6.69 -2.43
N VAL A 120 11.38 7.51 -1.66
CA VAL A 120 12.77 7.85 -1.91
C VAL A 120 13.70 7.12 -0.96
N LEU A 121 14.56 6.28 -1.53
CA LEU A 121 15.63 5.64 -0.78
C LEU A 121 16.67 6.66 -0.30
N PRO A 122 17.10 6.60 0.97
CA PRO A 122 18.22 7.40 1.44
C PRO A 122 19.50 7.14 0.64
N ARG A 123 20.29 8.18 0.36
CA ARG A 123 21.53 8.06 -0.44
C ARG A 123 22.51 6.98 0.06
N PHE A 124 22.52 6.72 1.36
CA PHE A 124 23.42 5.72 1.94
C PHE A 124 23.10 4.28 1.49
N VAL A 125 21.87 4.02 1.01
CA VAL A 125 21.44 2.71 0.50
C VAL A 125 22.23 2.29 -0.74
N GLN A 126 22.73 3.25 -1.52
CA GLN A 126 23.59 2.98 -2.69
C GLN A 126 24.81 2.12 -2.34
N LYS A 127 25.27 2.16 -1.08
CA LYS A 127 26.40 1.35 -0.59
C LYS A 127 26.07 -0.13 -0.45
N ILE A 128 24.80 -0.49 -0.25
CA ILE A 128 24.35 -1.88 -0.04
C ILE A 128 23.54 -2.43 -1.21
N GLN A 129 23.08 -1.57 -2.13
CA GLN A 129 22.16 -1.92 -3.21
C GLN A 129 22.67 -3.05 -4.14
N SER A 130 23.99 -3.18 -4.34
CA SER A 130 24.57 -4.26 -5.14
C SER A 130 24.60 -5.62 -4.41
N LEU A 131 24.45 -5.63 -3.08
CA LEU A 131 24.57 -6.81 -2.22
C LEU A 131 23.20 -7.34 -1.73
N ILE A 132 22.11 -6.62 -2.02
CA ILE A 132 20.76 -6.94 -1.54
C ILE A 132 19.76 -6.88 -2.70
N SER A 133 18.68 -7.65 -2.62
CA SER A 133 17.57 -7.54 -3.58
C SER A 133 16.71 -6.33 -3.23
N VAL A 134 16.63 -5.35 -4.12
CA VAL A 134 15.83 -4.14 -3.90
C VAL A 134 14.48 -4.28 -4.59
N VAL A 135 13.41 -4.04 -3.84
CA VAL A 135 12.02 -4.14 -4.27
C VAL A 135 11.34 -2.80 -4.11
N GLU A 136 10.86 -2.24 -5.21
CA GLU A 136 10.02 -1.04 -5.20
C GLU A 136 8.53 -1.41 -5.16
N ILE A 137 7.83 -0.79 -4.22
CA ILE A 137 6.37 -0.83 -4.06
C ILE A 137 5.84 0.56 -4.41
N SER A 138 5.58 0.75 -5.70
CA SER A 138 4.95 1.98 -6.19
C SER A 138 3.45 1.99 -5.86
N THR A 139 2.85 3.18 -5.88
CA THR A 139 1.40 3.33 -5.78
C THR A 139 0.70 2.62 -6.94
N LEU A 140 -0.51 2.13 -6.68
CA LEU A 140 -1.29 1.43 -7.70
C LEU A 140 -1.99 2.46 -8.59
N ASP A 141 -1.82 2.32 -9.91
CA ASP A 141 -2.66 3.02 -10.87
C ASP A 141 -4.09 2.47 -10.87
N SER A 142 -5.02 3.19 -11.51
CA SER A 142 -6.43 2.77 -11.58
C SER A 142 -6.61 1.35 -12.13
N SER A 143 -5.81 0.96 -13.13
CA SER A 143 -5.89 -0.38 -13.73
C SER A 143 -5.39 -1.47 -12.78
N ALA A 144 -4.37 -1.19 -11.98
CA ALA A 144 -3.86 -2.09 -10.95
C ALA A 144 -4.84 -2.21 -9.78
N LEU A 145 -5.51 -1.12 -9.39
CA LEU A 145 -6.59 -1.15 -8.40
C LEU A 145 -7.78 -2.00 -8.87
N GLU A 146 -8.21 -1.83 -10.12
CA GLU A 146 -9.27 -2.67 -10.71
C GLU A 146 -8.91 -4.16 -10.68
N ARG A 147 -7.68 -4.50 -11.08
CA ARG A 147 -7.17 -5.88 -11.02
C ARG A 147 -7.10 -6.42 -9.59
N LEU A 148 -6.72 -5.57 -8.63
CA LEU A 148 -6.68 -5.95 -7.22
C LEU A 148 -8.08 -6.26 -6.68
N ILE A 149 -9.08 -5.43 -6.99
CA ILE A 149 -10.47 -5.66 -6.60
C ILE A 149 -10.97 -7.01 -7.13
N LEU A 150 -10.70 -7.31 -8.40
CA LEU A 150 -11.07 -8.59 -9.02
C LEU A 150 -10.39 -9.79 -8.32
N GLN A 151 -9.12 -9.64 -7.94
CA GLN A 151 -8.39 -10.68 -7.20
C GLN A 151 -8.97 -10.89 -5.79
N GLU A 152 -9.29 -9.82 -5.08
CA GLU A 152 -9.89 -9.90 -3.74
C GLU A 152 -11.29 -10.53 -3.77
N ALA A 153 -12.11 -10.18 -4.78
CA ALA A 153 -13.39 -10.85 -4.99
C ALA A 153 -13.20 -12.36 -5.19
N LYS A 154 -12.26 -12.76 -6.05
CA LYS A 154 -11.96 -14.17 -6.32
C LYS A 154 -11.48 -14.93 -5.08
N LYS A 155 -10.65 -14.32 -4.23
CA LYS A 155 -10.21 -14.91 -2.95
C LYS A 155 -11.39 -15.18 -2.01
N LYS A 156 -12.44 -14.38 -2.09
CA LYS A 156 -13.69 -14.52 -1.32
C LYS A 156 -14.72 -15.42 -2.01
N GLY A 157 -14.38 -16.08 -3.12
CA GLY A 157 -15.31 -16.92 -3.88
C GLY A 157 -16.40 -16.13 -4.60
N LYS A 158 -16.19 -14.83 -4.82
CA LYS A 158 -17.15 -13.93 -5.49
C LYS A 158 -16.60 -13.46 -6.83
N THR A 159 -17.51 -12.98 -7.67
CA THR A 159 -17.20 -12.28 -8.92
C THR A 159 -17.77 -10.86 -8.85
N ILE A 160 -17.10 -9.90 -9.48
CA ILE A 160 -17.57 -8.51 -9.58
C ILE A 160 -17.46 -8.08 -11.04
N GLU A 161 -18.52 -7.47 -11.57
CA GLU A 161 -18.56 -7.01 -12.95
C GLU A 161 -17.56 -5.85 -13.16
N PRO A 162 -16.89 -5.76 -14.32
CA PRO A 162 -15.92 -4.68 -14.57
C PRO A 162 -16.49 -3.27 -14.36
N GLU A 163 -17.73 -3.03 -14.79
CA GLU A 163 -18.40 -1.74 -14.57
C GLU A 163 -18.73 -1.52 -13.09
N ALA A 164 -19.02 -2.56 -12.32
CA ALA A 164 -19.24 -2.46 -10.87
C ALA A 164 -17.94 -2.08 -10.14
N VAL A 165 -16.78 -2.57 -10.59
CA VAL A 165 -15.47 -2.17 -10.07
C VAL A 165 -15.22 -0.68 -10.30
N LYS A 166 -15.50 -0.17 -11.51
CA LYS A 166 -15.35 1.26 -11.82
C LYS A 166 -16.28 2.11 -10.96
N THR A 167 -17.53 1.70 -10.83
CA THR A 167 -18.52 2.38 -9.97
C THR A 167 -18.07 2.39 -8.52
N PHE A 168 -17.52 1.27 -8.02
CA PHE A 168 -16.99 1.19 -6.67
C PHE A 168 -15.82 2.16 -6.45
N LEU A 169 -14.83 2.17 -7.35
CA LEU A 169 -13.71 3.11 -7.29
C LEU A 169 -14.15 4.58 -7.41
N PHE A 170 -15.18 4.86 -8.21
CA PHE A 170 -15.74 6.21 -8.31
C PHE A 170 -16.29 6.73 -6.97
N TYR A 171 -16.92 5.85 -6.17
CA TYR A 171 -17.48 6.24 -4.87
C TYR A 171 -16.46 6.20 -3.72
N VAL A 172 -15.59 5.20 -3.70
CA VAL A 172 -14.63 4.97 -2.60
C VAL A 172 -13.33 5.75 -2.79
N GLY A 173 -12.95 6.05 -4.04
CA GLY A 173 -11.67 6.66 -4.37
C GLY A 173 -10.56 5.63 -4.59
N ASN A 174 -9.31 6.12 -4.63
CA ASN A 174 -8.14 5.34 -5.05
C ASN A 174 -7.22 4.93 -3.89
N GLN A 175 -7.58 5.22 -2.65
CA GLN A 175 -6.76 4.88 -1.49
C GLN A 175 -6.93 3.38 -1.17
N LEU A 176 -5.83 2.62 -1.22
CA LEU A 176 -5.89 1.16 -1.13
C LEU A 176 -6.49 0.65 0.19
N GLN A 177 -6.17 1.30 1.31
CA GLN A 177 -6.70 0.93 2.62
C GLN A 177 -8.23 1.07 2.67
N ASP A 178 -8.75 2.19 2.18
CA ASP A 178 -10.20 2.46 2.13
C ASP A 178 -10.90 1.47 1.20
N ILE A 179 -10.33 1.23 0.01
CA ILE A 179 -10.81 0.22 -0.93
C ILE A 179 -10.95 -1.14 -0.25
N ARG A 180 -9.92 -1.60 0.47
CA ARG A 180 -9.95 -2.92 1.14
C ARG A 180 -11.02 -2.99 2.22
N LEU A 181 -11.14 -1.94 3.03
CA LEU A 181 -12.15 -1.88 4.09
C LEU A 181 -13.55 -1.92 3.50
N GLU A 182 -13.82 -1.14 2.46
CA GLU A 182 -15.12 -1.08 1.81
C GLU A 182 -15.45 -2.37 1.03
N LEU A 183 -14.46 -3.01 0.39
CA LEU A 183 -14.66 -4.32 -0.25
C LEU A 183 -15.07 -5.39 0.74
N VAL A 184 -14.41 -5.45 1.91
CA VAL A 184 -14.79 -6.41 2.96
C VAL A 184 -16.23 -6.19 3.39
N GLN A 185 -16.62 -4.93 3.57
CA GLN A 185 -18.00 -4.59 3.94
C GLN A 185 -19.00 -4.93 2.83
N LEU A 186 -18.68 -4.63 1.57
CA LEU A 186 -19.50 -4.96 0.40
C LEU A 186 -19.72 -6.48 0.29
N PHE A 187 -18.65 -7.27 0.40
CA PHE A 187 -18.74 -8.73 0.31
C PHE A 187 -19.48 -9.35 1.50
N ASN A 188 -19.36 -8.78 2.69
CA ASN A 188 -20.12 -9.22 3.86
C ASN A 188 -21.60 -8.85 3.73
N TYR A 189 -21.90 -7.66 3.20
CA TYR A 189 -23.29 -7.24 2.97
C TYR A 189 -23.99 -8.14 1.96
N TYR A 190 -23.28 -8.53 0.90
CA TYR A 190 -23.75 -9.46 -0.13
C TYR A 190 -23.22 -10.88 0.07
N GLU A 191 -23.19 -11.39 1.30
CA GLU A 191 -22.56 -12.68 1.63
C GLU A 191 -23.10 -13.85 0.78
N GLN A 192 -24.41 -13.95 0.62
CA GLN A 192 -25.10 -15.02 -0.11
C GLN A 192 -25.03 -14.87 -1.64
N GLN A 193 -24.56 -13.73 -2.15
CA GLN A 193 -24.57 -13.42 -3.58
C GLN A 193 -23.20 -13.68 -4.21
N GLU A 194 -23.17 -14.47 -5.28
CA GLU A 194 -21.90 -14.85 -5.95
C GLU A 194 -21.37 -13.75 -6.89
N THR A 195 -22.24 -12.98 -7.53
CA THR A 195 -21.87 -11.94 -8.50
C THR A 195 -22.34 -10.57 -8.03
N ILE A 196 -21.40 -9.64 -7.86
CA ILE A 196 -21.66 -8.24 -7.56
C ILE A 196 -21.78 -7.44 -8.85
N ARG A 197 -22.94 -6.81 -9.05
CA ARG A 197 -23.28 -5.98 -10.21
C ARG A 197 -23.21 -4.50 -9.87
N VAL A 198 -23.32 -3.65 -10.89
CA VAL A 198 -23.32 -2.18 -10.73
C VAL A 198 -24.39 -1.71 -9.74
N GLN A 199 -25.61 -2.25 -9.85
CA GLN A 199 -26.73 -1.90 -8.99
C GLN A 199 -26.47 -2.24 -7.52
N ASP A 200 -25.79 -3.37 -7.26
CA ASP A 200 -25.44 -3.78 -5.89
C ASP A 200 -24.45 -2.80 -5.25
N VAL A 201 -23.46 -2.34 -6.02
CA VAL A 201 -22.52 -1.32 -5.54
C VAL A 201 -23.24 0.01 -5.27
N GLU A 202 -24.12 0.44 -6.18
CA GLU A 202 -24.90 1.65 -5.98
C GLU A 202 -25.80 1.56 -4.75
N ASP A 203 -26.50 0.44 -4.56
CA ASP A 203 -27.39 0.24 -3.42
C ASP A 203 -26.61 0.15 -2.11
N PHE A 204 -25.47 -0.54 -2.10
CA PHE A 204 -24.56 -0.58 -0.95
C PHE A 204 -24.10 0.82 -0.52
N VAL A 205 -23.69 1.65 -1.49
CA VAL A 205 -23.28 3.03 -1.23
C VAL A 205 -24.48 3.90 -0.81
N ARG A 206 -25.66 3.73 -1.42
CA ARG A 206 -26.87 4.50 -1.05
C ARG A 206 -27.35 4.22 0.36
N GLN A 207 -27.28 2.96 0.81
CA GLN A 207 -27.71 2.56 2.15
C GLN A 207 -26.78 3.04 3.26
N ARG A 208 -25.55 3.39 2.90
CA ARG A 208 -24.62 4.12 3.76
C ARG A 208 -24.45 5.52 3.19
N PRO A 209 -25.34 6.47 3.48
CA PRO A 209 -25.02 7.87 3.29
C PRO A 209 -23.96 8.27 4.31
N THR A 210 -22.74 7.73 4.18
CA THR A 210 -21.56 8.51 4.48
C THR A 210 -21.54 9.56 3.42
N LYS A 211 -22.22 10.68 3.69
CA LYS A 211 -22.08 11.87 2.86
C LYS A 211 -20.61 12.21 2.87
N THR A 212 -19.98 11.91 1.75
CA THR A 212 -18.53 11.99 1.64
C THR A 212 -18.15 13.45 1.51
N VAL A 213 -16.86 13.75 1.69
CA VAL A 213 -16.34 15.08 1.34
C VAL A 213 -16.63 15.41 -0.14
N PHE A 214 -16.83 14.40 -1.01
CA PHE A 214 -17.24 14.59 -2.40
C PHE A 214 -18.68 15.09 -2.56
N ASP A 215 -19.62 14.63 -1.74
CA ASP A 215 -21.00 15.15 -1.76
C ASP A 215 -21.03 16.61 -1.32
N PHE A 216 -20.20 16.96 -0.33
CA PHE A 216 -19.98 18.33 0.11
C PHE A 216 -19.39 19.21 -1.01
N THR A 217 -18.28 18.79 -1.63
CA THR A 217 -17.63 19.60 -2.68
C THR A 217 -18.48 19.69 -3.95
N ARG A 218 -19.27 18.66 -4.28
CA ARG A 218 -20.26 18.71 -5.38
C ARG A 218 -21.36 19.74 -5.10
N ALA A 219 -21.98 19.67 -3.91
CA ALA A 219 -23.00 20.65 -3.52
C ALA A 219 -22.45 22.09 -3.50
N LEU A 220 -21.17 22.25 -3.11
CA LEU A 220 -20.47 23.53 -3.17
C LEU A 220 -20.29 24.02 -4.62
N GLY A 221 -19.87 23.14 -5.54
CA GLY A 221 -19.72 23.44 -6.98
C GLY A 221 -21.03 23.80 -7.67
N GLU A 222 -22.12 23.10 -7.32
CA GLU A 222 -23.49 23.38 -7.79
C GLU A 222 -24.11 24.63 -7.14
N LYS A 223 -23.39 25.29 -6.24
CA LYS A 223 -23.85 26.45 -5.45
C LYS A 223 -25.10 26.15 -4.60
N ASN A 224 -25.35 24.88 -4.29
CA ASN A 224 -26.45 24.46 -3.44
C ASN A 224 -26.07 24.60 -1.96
N LYS A 225 -26.15 25.84 -1.45
CA LYS A 225 -25.72 26.21 -0.10
C LYS A 225 -26.37 25.35 0.99
N LYS A 226 -27.67 25.08 0.88
CA LYS A 226 -28.43 24.33 1.89
C LYS A 226 -27.88 22.90 2.03
N MET A 227 -27.59 22.24 0.91
CA MET A 227 -27.02 20.89 0.89
C MET A 227 -25.56 20.91 1.34
N ALA A 228 -24.76 21.88 0.88
CA ALA A 228 -23.36 22.00 1.28
C ALA A 228 -23.20 22.19 2.79
N PHE A 229 -24.01 23.05 3.42
CA PHE A 229 -23.99 23.23 4.88
C PHE A 229 -24.39 21.95 5.62
N ASN A 230 -25.43 21.26 5.15
CA ASN A 230 -25.86 20.00 5.76
C ASN A 230 -24.75 18.94 5.70
N TYR A 231 -24.07 18.81 4.56
CA TYR A 231 -22.96 17.89 4.41
C TYR A 231 -21.75 18.27 5.26
N LEU A 232 -21.42 19.55 5.36
CA LEU A 232 -20.34 20.04 6.22
C LEU A 232 -20.60 19.70 7.71
N HIS A 233 -21.83 19.90 8.19
CA HIS A 233 -22.19 19.55 9.56
C HIS A 233 -22.02 18.05 9.84
N GLN A 234 -22.51 17.20 8.95
CA GLN A 234 -22.38 15.75 9.10
C GLN A 234 -20.93 15.27 9.09
N LEU A 235 -20.06 15.89 8.28
CA LEU A 235 -18.63 15.58 8.26
C LEU A 235 -17.96 15.94 9.60
N ILE A 236 -18.26 17.12 10.14
CA ILE A 236 -17.70 17.57 11.42
C ILE A 236 -18.19 16.69 12.58
N GLU A 237 -19.48 16.37 12.64
CA GLU A 237 -20.05 15.50 13.68
C GLU A 237 -19.44 14.09 13.70
N ARG A 238 -18.99 13.61 12.53
CA ARG A 238 -18.30 12.32 12.40
C ARG A 238 -16.82 12.36 12.78
N GLY A 239 -16.28 13.53 13.12
CA GLY A 239 -14.87 13.69 13.48
C GLY A 239 -13.92 13.71 12.28
N GLU A 240 -14.43 13.97 11.07
CA GLU A 240 -13.57 14.22 9.91
C GLU A 240 -12.64 15.40 10.20
N SER A 241 -11.35 15.23 9.88
CA SER A 241 -10.36 16.25 10.15
C SER A 241 -10.70 17.52 9.35
N PRO A 242 -10.79 18.70 9.99
CA PRO A 242 -10.98 19.97 9.28
C PRO A 242 -9.95 20.20 8.16
N PHE A 243 -8.73 19.70 8.33
CA PHE A 243 -7.67 19.77 7.31
C PHE A 243 -7.99 18.92 6.08
N SER A 244 -8.61 17.75 6.26
CA SER A 244 -9.06 16.89 5.15
C SER A 244 -10.14 17.61 4.33
N ILE A 245 -11.16 18.16 5.01
CA ILE A 245 -12.22 18.93 4.37
C ILE A 245 -11.64 20.12 3.59
N LEU A 246 -10.71 20.86 4.20
CA LEU A 246 -10.04 22.00 3.56
C LEU A 246 -9.25 21.58 2.30
N PHE A 247 -8.50 20.47 2.40
CA PHE A 247 -7.74 19.91 1.28
C PHE A 247 -8.65 19.56 0.09
N HIS A 248 -9.80 18.93 0.35
CA HIS A 248 -10.75 18.60 -0.71
C HIS A 248 -11.41 19.83 -1.35
N ILE A 249 -11.71 20.88 -0.57
CA ILE A 249 -12.17 22.17 -1.12
C ILE A 249 -11.08 22.74 -2.04
N GLN A 250 -9.84 22.82 -1.55
CA GLN A 250 -8.71 23.36 -2.30
C GLN A 250 -8.51 22.59 -3.61
N ARG A 251 -8.47 21.26 -3.56
CA ARG A 251 -8.34 20.40 -4.75
C ARG A 251 -9.46 20.67 -5.76
N THR A 252 -10.71 20.74 -5.31
CA THR A 252 -11.86 20.97 -6.18
C THR A 252 -11.80 22.34 -6.85
N LEU A 253 -11.44 23.39 -6.11
CA LEU A 253 -11.25 24.74 -6.66
C LEU A 253 -10.10 24.78 -7.66
N LEU A 254 -8.98 24.10 -7.39
CA LEU A 254 -7.86 24.00 -8.33
C LEU A 254 -8.26 23.25 -9.61
N LEU A 255 -9.03 22.18 -9.50
CA LEU A 255 -9.57 21.46 -10.66
C LEU A 255 -10.52 22.35 -11.48
N MET A 256 -11.45 23.05 -10.84
CA MET A 256 -12.33 24.00 -11.52
C MET A 256 -11.55 25.13 -12.20
N TRP A 257 -10.51 25.64 -11.54
CA TRP A 257 -9.65 26.69 -12.09
C TRP A 257 -8.86 26.19 -13.30
N LYS A 258 -8.26 24.99 -13.20
CA LYS A 258 -7.58 24.32 -14.31
C LYS A 258 -8.53 24.10 -15.49
N ILE A 259 -9.71 23.50 -15.26
CA ILE A 259 -10.75 23.30 -16.29
C ILE A 259 -11.16 24.62 -16.93
N LYS A 260 -11.33 25.68 -16.14
CA LYS A 260 -11.66 27.01 -16.67
C LYS A 260 -10.51 27.58 -17.51
N GLY A 261 -9.27 27.38 -17.11
CA GLY A 261 -8.09 27.72 -17.90
C GLY A 261 -8.07 26.96 -19.23
N TYR A 262 -8.29 25.63 -19.19
CA TYR A 262 -8.38 24.77 -20.37
C TYR A 262 -9.57 25.11 -21.28
N ALA A 263 -10.69 25.57 -20.73
CA ALA A 263 -11.84 25.99 -21.52
C ALA A 263 -11.63 27.36 -22.22
N LEU A 264 -10.67 28.16 -21.73
CA LEU A 264 -10.33 29.47 -22.30
C LEU A 264 -9.23 29.36 -23.36
N ASP A 265 -8.28 28.43 -23.21
CA ASP A 265 -7.28 28.08 -24.22
C ASP A 265 -7.79 26.91 -25.08
N LYS A 266 -8.32 27.19 -26.28
CA LYS A 266 -8.89 26.19 -27.23
C LYS A 266 -7.87 25.22 -27.85
N THR A 267 -6.74 25.02 -27.22
CA THR A 267 -5.68 24.10 -27.64
C THR A 267 -5.35 23.27 -26.42
N TYR A 268 -5.59 21.96 -26.46
CA TYR A 268 -5.02 20.87 -25.65
C TYR A 268 -6.09 19.79 -25.37
N THR A 269 -5.66 18.52 -25.43
CA THR A 269 -6.51 17.31 -25.43
C THR A 269 -6.52 16.66 -24.03
N GLU A 270 -7.58 15.92 -23.71
CA GLU A 270 -7.94 15.31 -22.39
C GLU A 270 -6.84 14.54 -21.61
N ARG A 271 -5.65 14.33 -22.18
CA ARG A 271 -4.54 13.56 -21.56
C ARG A 271 -3.77 14.30 -20.46
N GLU A 272 -3.96 15.60 -20.29
CA GLU A 272 -3.18 16.42 -19.34
C GLU A 272 -3.87 16.67 -17.99
N VAL A 273 -5.07 16.09 -17.77
CA VAL A 273 -5.92 16.35 -16.58
C VAL A 273 -5.92 15.19 -15.57
N GLN A 274 -5.15 14.12 -15.78
CA GLN A 274 -5.01 13.02 -14.82
C GLN A 274 -4.04 13.36 -13.69
#